data_AF-S7YE05-F1
#
_entry.id   AF-S7YE05-F1
#
_cell.length_a   1.000
_cell.length_b   1.000
_cell.length_c   1.000
_cell.angle_alpha   90.00
_cell.angle_beta   90.00
_cell.angle_gamma   90.00
#
_symmetry.space_group_name_H-M   'P 1'
#
loop_
_entity.id
_entity.type
_entity.pdbx_description
1 polymer ?
#
loop_
_entity_poly.entity_id
_entity_poly.type
_entity_poly.pdbx_seq_one_letter_code
_entity_poly.pdbx_strand_id
1 'polypeptide(L)' 'MTTITHQTAKTQFIDVNGTTFAYRRWGNTETEQPPLFFLQHFRGGLDN' A
#
# COMPACT_ATOMS: atom_id res chain seq x y z
N MET A 1 -18.39 1.01 9.93
CA MET A 1 -17.20 1.62 9.28
C MET A 1 -16.97 0.92 7.96
N THR A 2 -16.63 1.64 6.90
CA THR A 2 -16.35 1.03 5.59
C THR A 2 -14.99 0.34 5.63
N THR A 3 -14.95 -0.96 5.35
CA THR A 3 -13.69 -1.71 5.25
C THR A 3 -12.89 -1.19 4.06
N ILE A 4 -11.66 -0.72 4.31
CA ILE A 4 -10.73 -0.29 3.25
C ILE A 4 -10.04 -1.53 2.69
N THR A 5 -10.14 -1.72 1.37
CA THR A 5 -9.52 -2.83 0.64
C THR A 5 -8.39 -2.29 -0.25
N HIS A 6 -7.64 -3.19 -0.89
CA HIS A 6 -6.66 -2.79 -1.90
C HIS A 6 -7.26 -1.86 -2.98
N GLN A 7 -8.54 -2.06 -3.33
CA GLN A 7 -9.20 -1.32 -4.43
C GLN A 7 -9.72 0.04 -4.01
N THR A 8 -10.03 0.22 -2.72
CA THR A 8 -10.56 1.49 -2.20
C THR A 8 -9.53 2.30 -1.42
N ALA A 9 -8.36 1.72 -1.12
CA ALA A 9 -7.28 2.41 -0.45
C ALA A 9 -6.71 3.55 -1.32
N LYS A 10 -6.57 4.73 -0.72
CA LYS A 10 -5.93 5.87 -1.38
C LYS A 10 -4.45 5.54 -1.67
N THR A 11 -4.00 5.91 -2.87
CA THR A 11 -2.58 5.92 -3.20
C THR A 11 -1.85 6.94 -2.33
N GLN A 12 -0.79 6.48 -1.69
CA GLN A 12 0.11 7.26 -0.85
C GLN A 12 1.49 7.34 -1.51
N PHE A 13 2.27 8.33 -1.11
CA PHE A 13 3.59 8.59 -1.66
C PHE A 13 4.60 8.80 -0.54
N ILE A 14 5.82 8.31 -0.74
CA ILE A 14 6.98 8.60 0.11
C ILE A 14 8.17 8.96 -0.76
N ASP A 15 8.88 10.03 -0.40
CA ASP A 15 10.17 10.36 -1.01
C ASP A 15 11.29 9.67 -0.25
N VAL A 16 12.16 8.97 -0.98
CA VAL A 16 13.36 8.33 -0.43
C VAL A 16 14.51 8.63 -1.38
N ASN A 17 15.50 9.38 -0.89
CA ASN A 17 16.69 9.78 -1.64
C ASN A 17 16.36 10.41 -3.01
N GLY A 18 15.35 11.29 -3.05
CA GLY A 18 14.94 11.99 -4.28
C GLY A 18 14.15 11.12 -5.28
N THR A 19 13.74 9.92 -4.88
CA THR A 19 12.81 9.07 -5.64
C THR A 19 11.48 8.97 -4.90
N THR A 20 10.39 9.28 -5.61
CA THR A 20 9.04 9.15 -5.07
C THR A 20 8.46 7.76 -5.35
N PHE A 21 8.11 7.04 -4.29
CA PHE A 21 7.46 5.72 -4.36
C PHE A 21 5.97 5.84 -4.07
N ALA A 22 5.15 5.29 -4.96
CA ALA A 22 3.72 5.15 -4.76
C ALA A 22 3.40 3.80 -4.08
N TYR A 23 2.50 3.80 -3.10
CA TYR A 23 2.05 2.59 -2.42
C TYR A 23 0.61 2.70 -1.94
N ARG A 24 0.01 1.57 -1.57
CA ARG A 24 -1.26 1.52 -0.84
C ARG A 24 -1.03 0.83 0.50
N ARG A 25 -1.63 1.36 1.57
CA ARG A 25 -1.69 0.75 2.90
C ARG A 25 -3.16 0.64 3.32
N TRP A 26 -3.57 -0.56 3.73
CA TRP A 26 -4.91 -0.86 4.21
C TRP A 26 -4.85 -2.00 5.23
N GLY A 27 -5.97 -2.29 5.90
CA GLY A 27 -6.04 -3.29 6.98
C GLY A 27 -6.03 -2.67 8.39
N ASN A 28 -5.83 -3.51 9.41
CA ASN A 28 -5.88 -3.09 10.81
C ASN A 28 -4.61 -2.32 11.19
N THR A 29 -4.74 -1.04 11.54
CA THR A 29 -3.63 -0.19 11.99
C THR A 29 -3.42 -0.19 13.51
N GLU A 30 -4.34 -0.80 14.27
CA GLU A 30 -4.33 -0.86 15.74
C GLU A 30 -3.67 -2.14 16.29
N THR A 31 -3.16 -3.00 15.41
CA THR A 31 -2.47 -4.24 15.80
C THR A 31 -0.97 -4.03 15.96
N GLU A 32 -0.37 -4.75 16.91
CA GLU A 32 1.09 -4.83 17.08
C GLU A 32 1.73 -5.89 16.18
N GLN A 33 0.94 -6.63 15.40
CA GLN A 33 1.46 -7.61 14.45
C GLN A 33 2.27 -6.91 13.34
N PRO A 34 3.41 -7.50 12.90
CA PRO A 34 4.17 -6.94 11.79
C PRO A 34 3.33 -6.76 10.52
N PRO A 35 3.56 -5.70 9.73
CA PRO A 35 2.85 -5.52 8.48
C PRO A 35 3.29 -6.56 7.45
N LEU A 36 2.36 -6.97 6.60
CA LEU A 36 2.69 -7.71 5.38
C LEU A 36 3.09 -6.73 4.29
N PHE A 37 4.26 -6.96 3.69
CA PHE A 37 4.77 -6.16 2.58
C PHE A 37 4.65 -6.95 1.28
N PHE A 38 3.88 -6.42 0.34
CA PHE A 38 3.59 -7.08 -0.94
C PHE A 38 4.46 -6.46 -2.04
N LEU A 39 5.13 -7.32 -2.81
CA LEU A 39 5.89 -6.94 -3.99
C LEU A 39 5.18 -7.46 -5.23
N GLN A 40 5.08 -6.61 -6.24
CA GLN A 40 4.33 -6.91 -7.44
C GLN A 40 5.16 -7.70 -8.45
N HIS A 41 4.48 -8.54 -9.24
CA HIS A 41 5.10 -9.27 -10.34
C HIS A 41 5.50 -8.34 -11.50
N PHE A 42 6.22 -8.88 -12.49
CA PHE A 42 6.67 -8.12 -13.65
C PHE A 42 5.50 -7.45 -14.38
N ARG A 43 5.58 -6.12 -14.56
CA ARG A 43 4.57 -5.24 -15.18
C ARG A 43 3.26 -5.05 -14.40
N GLY A 44 3.11 -5.65 -13.23
CA GLY A 44 1.95 -5.35 -12.40
C GLY A 44 2.04 -3.93 -11.83
N GLY A 45 0.89 -3.27 -11.71
CA GLY A 45 0.75 -1.97 -11.05
C GLY A 45 -0.19 -2.04 -9.85
N LEU A 46 -0.63 -0.87 -9.37
CA LEU A 46 -1.60 -0.74 -8.28
C LEU A 46 -3.07 -0.92 -8.74
N ASP A 47 -3.34 -0.89 -10.04
CA ASP A 47 -4.70 -0.86 -10.60
C ASP A 47 -5.11 -2.15 -11.34
N ASN A 48 -4.39 -3.26 -11.14
CA ASN A 48 -4.57 -4.51 -11.91
C ASN A 48 -5.06 -5.67 -11.04
#